data_AF-A0A162J8Z3-F1
#
_entry.id   AF-A0A162J8Z3-F1
#
_cell.length_a   1.000
_cell.length_b   1.000
_cell.length_c   1.000
_cell.angle_alpha   90.00
_cell.angle_beta   90.00
_cell.angle_gamma   90.00
#
_symmetry.space_group_name_H-M   'P 1'
#
loop_
_entity.id
_entity.type
_entity.pdbx_description
1 polymer ?
#
loop_
_entity_poly.entity_id
_entity_poly.type
_entity_poly.pdbx_seq_one_letter_code
_entity_poly.pdbx_strand_id
1 'polypeptide(L)'
;MKINFEELKKQAIDTNILLSLLEMLYVELKQEKMTNIRFNEYCNAEIIDGNTFEISLSEAPISINDILIVSMDGNHFVTPSYIEEINGKKVRFTSKNITSHEVLYVTYKY
;
A
#
# COMPACT_ATOMS: atom_id res chain seq x y z
N MET A 1 19.73 6.72 7.06
CA MET A 1 20.60 5.57 6.69
C MET A 1 20.86 5.55 5.18
N LYS A 2 22.05 5.19 4.67
CA LYS A 2 22.30 4.94 3.23
C LYS A 2 22.57 3.45 2.99
N ILE A 3 21.63 2.77 2.35
CA ILE A 3 21.78 1.37 1.97
C ILE A 3 22.63 1.28 0.70
N ASN A 4 23.73 0.51 0.73
CA ASN A 4 24.54 0.22 -0.44
C ASN A 4 24.03 -1.03 -1.15
N PHE A 5 23.04 -0.87 -2.03
CA PHE A 5 22.42 -1.99 -2.75
C PHE A 5 23.41 -2.77 -3.63
N GLU A 6 24.45 -2.12 -4.16
CA GLU A 6 25.47 -2.78 -4.99
C GLU A 6 26.37 -3.72 -4.20
N GLU A 7 26.49 -3.50 -2.89
CA GLU A 7 27.25 -4.38 -2.00
C GLU A 7 26.36 -5.52 -1.48
N LEU A 8 25.10 -5.23 -1.18
CA LEU A 8 24.10 -6.24 -0.81
C LEU A 8 23.90 -7.29 -1.92
N LYS A 9 23.81 -6.86 -3.19
CA LYS A 9 23.68 -7.77 -4.35
C LYS A 9 24.84 -8.76 -4.49
N LYS A 10 26.01 -8.46 -3.91
CA LYS A 10 27.20 -9.33 -3.95
C LYS A 10 27.20 -10.38 -2.84
N GLN A 11 26.29 -10.26 -1.87
CA GLN A 11 26.17 -11.19 -0.76
C GLN A 11 25.07 -12.22 -1.04
N ALA A 12 25.25 -13.44 -0.55
CA ALA A 12 24.14 -14.39 -0.43
C ALA A 12 23.25 -13.90 0.72
N ILE A 13 22.28 -13.05 0.40
CA ILE A 13 21.37 -12.49 1.40
C ILE A 13 20.45 -13.60 1.91
N ASP A 14 20.70 -14.04 3.13
CA ASP A 14 19.79 -14.87 3.92
C ASP A 14 18.47 -14.11 4.16
N THR A 15 17.34 -14.83 4.11
CA THR A 15 16.01 -14.35 4.50
C THR A 15 16.01 -13.57 5.82
N ASN A 16 16.77 -13.99 6.84
CA ASN A 16 16.84 -13.26 8.11
C ASN A 16 17.47 -11.87 7.97
N ILE A 17 18.49 -11.73 7.12
CA ILE A 17 19.13 -10.44 6.84
C ILE A 17 18.14 -9.53 6.08
N LEU A 18 17.41 -10.09 5.12
CA LEU A 18 16.37 -9.35 4.39
C LEU A 18 15.26 -8.86 5.34
N LEU A 19 14.77 -9.73 6.22
CA LEU A 19 13.76 -9.37 7.22
C LEU A 19 14.27 -8.28 8.16
N SER A 20 15.52 -8.38 8.64
CA SER A 20 16.14 -7.36 9.49
C SER A 20 16.24 -6.00 8.79
N LEU A 21 16.60 -5.98 7.50
CA LEU A 21 16.65 -4.76 6.71
C LEU A 21 15.26 -4.15 6.48
N LEU A 22 14.24 -4.97 6.23
CA LEU A 22 12.86 -4.52 6.08
C LEU A 22 12.30 -3.96 7.41
N GLU A 23 12.58 -4.62 8.53
CA GLU A 23 12.21 -4.14 9.86
C GLU A 23 12.87 -2.80 10.17
N MET A 24 14.18 -2.65 9.91
CA MET A 24 14.89 -1.38 10.09
C MET A 24 14.28 -0.27 9.24
N LEU A 25 13.98 -0.54 7.96
CA LEU A 25 13.33 0.43 7.09
C LEU A 25 11.93 0.81 7.61
N TYR A 26 11.14 -0.16 8.05
CA TYR A 26 9.82 0.09 8.62
C TYR A 26 9.89 0.94 9.89
N VAL A 27 10.84 0.64 10.79
CA VAL A 27 11.06 1.40 12.03
C VAL A 27 11.51 2.83 11.70
N GLU A 28 12.46 3.01 10.80
CA GLU A 28 12.91 4.34 10.35
C GLU A 28 11.76 5.14 9.74
N LEU A 29 10.95 4.54 8.86
CA LEU A 29 9.78 5.19 8.27
C LEU A 29 8.73 5.61 9.31
N LYS A 30 8.65 4.87 10.43
CA LYS A 30 7.74 5.15 11.55
C LYS A 30 8.33 6.15 12.55
N GLN A 31 9.65 6.19 12.72
CA GLN A 31 10.37 7.04 13.68
C GLN A 31 10.73 8.42 13.09
N GLU A 32 11.10 8.46 11.81
CA GLU A 32 11.11 9.71 11.05
C GLU A 32 9.70 10.28 11.06
N LYS A 33 9.58 11.60 11.28
CA LYS A 33 8.31 12.33 11.29
C LYS A 33 7.69 12.42 9.89
N MET A 34 7.54 11.32 9.17
CA MET A 34 6.56 11.25 8.08
C MET A 34 5.17 11.22 8.73
N THR A 35 4.74 12.36 9.29
CA THR A 35 3.56 12.53 10.15
C THR A 35 2.22 12.25 9.46
N ASN A 36 2.27 11.81 8.21
CA ASN A 36 1.25 11.94 7.20
C ASN A 36 1.25 10.72 6.27
N ILE A 37 1.84 9.58 6.67
CA ILE A 37 1.77 8.33 5.89
C ILE A 37 1.12 7.25 6.75
N ARG A 38 0.09 6.64 6.19
CA ARG A 38 -0.57 5.46 6.74
C ARG A 38 0.02 4.24 6.05
N PHE A 39 0.60 3.33 6.82
CA PHE A 39 1.16 2.08 6.29
C PHE A 39 0.20 0.92 6.50
N ASN A 40 -0.06 0.17 5.43
CA ASN A 40 -0.79 -1.11 5.44
C ASN A 40 -2.10 -1.07 6.24
N GLU A 41 -2.92 -0.06 5.99
CA GLU A 41 -4.27 -0.05 6.51
C GLU A 41 -5.09 -1.18 5.88
N TYR A 42 -5.86 -1.87 6.73
CA TYR A 42 -6.73 -2.96 6.31
C TYR A 42 -8.09 -2.40 5.89
N CYS A 43 -8.47 -2.64 4.65
CA CYS A 43 -9.76 -2.21 4.10
C CYS A 43 -10.48 -3.37 3.43
N ASN A 44 -11.80 -3.42 3.57
CA ASN A 44 -12.62 -4.37 2.80
C ASN A 44 -13.07 -3.68 1.51
N ALA A 45 -12.88 -4.34 0.37
CA ALA A 45 -13.38 -3.85 -0.91
C ALA A 45 -14.89 -4.09 -1.02
N GLU A 46 -15.65 -2.99 -1.14
CA GLU A 46 -17.09 -3.03 -1.40
C GLU A 46 -17.34 -2.84 -2.90
N ILE A 47 -18.10 -3.75 -3.52
CA ILE A 47 -18.45 -3.64 -4.94
C ILE A 47 -19.54 -2.57 -5.13
N ILE A 48 -19.31 -1.63 -6.05
CA ILE A 48 -20.29 -0.59 -6.41
C ILE A 48 -21.05 -1.01 -7.67
N ASP A 49 -20.32 -1.31 -8.75
CA ASP A 49 -20.88 -1.80 -10.01
C ASP A 49 -19.81 -2.53 -10.83
N GLY A 50 -20.12 -3.74 -11.31
CA GLY A 50 -19.20 -4.55 -12.11
C GLY A 50 -17.82 -4.74 -11.48
N ASN A 51 -16.82 -4.06 -12.03
CA ASN A 51 -15.41 -4.12 -11.60
C ASN A 51 -14.98 -2.88 -10.80
N THR A 52 -15.93 -2.04 -10.39
CA THR A 52 -15.67 -0.83 -9.62
C THR A 52 -15.93 -1.10 -8.14
N PHE A 53 -14.93 -0.76 -7.33
CA PHE A 53 -14.89 -0.99 -5.90
C PHE A 53 -14.71 0.32 -5.15
N GLU A 54 -15.21 0.36 -3.93
CA GLU A 54 -14.98 1.43 -2.97
C GLU A 54 -14.35 0.86 -1.70
N ILE A 55 -13.38 1.59 -1.16
CA ILE A 55 -12.80 1.34 0.16
C ILE A 55 -12.93 2.59 1.02
N SER A 56 -13.10 2.38 2.32
CA SER A 56 -13.08 3.46 3.32
C SER A 56 -11.77 3.42 4.10
N LEU A 57 -11.07 4.55 4.12
CA LEU A 57 -9.82 4.76 4.82
C LEU A 57 -10.06 5.51 6.14
N SER A 58 -9.10 5.42 7.05
CA SER A 58 -9.16 6.10 8.35
C SER A 58 -8.93 7.61 8.23
N GLU A 59 -8.15 8.03 7.24
CA GLU A 59 -7.81 9.43 6.94
C GLU A 59 -7.99 9.71 5.45
N ALA A 60 -8.22 10.97 5.10
CA ALA A 60 -8.40 11.37 3.70
C ALA A 60 -7.04 11.43 2.99
N PRO A 61 -6.83 10.68 1.90
CA PRO A 61 -5.58 10.76 1.15
C PRO A 61 -5.39 12.13 0.48
N ILE A 62 -4.14 12.58 0.37
CA ILE A 62 -3.80 13.85 -0.29
C ILE A 62 -3.98 13.76 -1.81
N SER A 63 -3.61 12.64 -2.43
CA SER A 63 -3.62 12.46 -3.88
C SER A 63 -3.75 10.99 -4.29
N ILE A 64 -4.32 10.75 -5.47
CA ILE A 64 -4.40 9.43 -6.10
C ILE A 64 -3.00 8.83 -6.30
N ASN A 65 -2.01 9.66 -6.65
CA ASN A 65 -0.63 9.21 -6.89
C ASN A 65 0.09 8.76 -5.61
N ASP A 66 -0.45 9.14 -4.45
CA ASP A 66 0.12 8.79 -3.15
C ASP A 66 -0.51 7.53 -2.56
N ILE A 67 -1.37 6.82 -3.30
CA ILE A 67 -2.09 5.62 -2.84
C ILE A 67 -1.50 4.37 -3.50
N LEU A 68 -1.19 3.38 -2.67
CA LEU A 68 -0.88 2.01 -3.09
C LEU A 68 -1.86 1.05 -2.42
N ILE A 69 -2.58 0.26 -3.23
CA ILE A 69 -3.51 -0.78 -2.76
C ILE A 69 -2.99 -2.13 -3.25
N VAL A 70 -2.94 -3.10 -2.34
CA VAL A 70 -2.46 -4.46 -2.60
C VAL A 70 -3.46 -5.46 -2.01
N SER A 71 -3.76 -6.54 -2.72
CA SER A 71 -4.53 -7.65 -2.17
C SER A 71 -3.82 -8.30 -0.98
N MET A 72 -4.57 -8.89 -0.06
CA MET A 72 -3.99 -9.53 1.13
C MET A 72 -3.00 -10.66 0.78
N ASP A 73 -3.23 -11.36 -0.33
CA ASP A 73 -2.34 -12.41 -0.83
C ASP A 73 -1.10 -11.87 -1.56
N GLY A 74 -1.00 -10.56 -1.77
CA GLY A 74 0.13 -9.89 -2.42
C GLY A 74 0.18 -10.04 -3.94
N ASN A 75 -0.82 -10.65 -4.57
CA ASN A 75 -0.79 -10.98 -6.00
C ASN A 75 -1.38 -9.88 -6.90
N HIS A 76 -2.23 -9.01 -6.34
CA HIS A 76 -2.94 -7.99 -7.11
C HIS A 76 -2.62 -6.60 -6.57
N PHE A 77 -2.38 -5.67 -7.49
CA PHE A 77 -2.02 -4.29 -7.20
C PHE A 77 -2.99 -3.37 -7.92
N VAL A 78 -3.46 -2.34 -7.23
CA VAL A 78 -4.20 -1.24 -7.87
C VAL A 78 -3.26 -0.04 -7.89
N THR A 79 -2.76 0.28 -9.07
CA THR A 79 -1.92 1.46 -9.31
C THR A 79 -2.78 2.71 -9.48
N PRO A 80 -2.22 3.92 -9.33
CA PRO A 80 -2.96 5.18 -9.46
C PRO A 80 -3.81 5.31 -10.72
N SER A 81 -3.39 4.70 -11.84
CA SER A 81 -4.13 4.67 -13.11
C SER A 81 -5.49 3.97 -13.06
N TYR A 82 -5.73 3.15 -12.04
CA TYR A 82 -6.99 2.42 -11.84
C TYR A 82 -7.87 3.07 -10.77
N ILE A 83 -7.37 4.11 -10.09
CA ILE A 83 -8.14 4.85 -9.09
C ILE A 83 -8.93 5.94 -9.82
N GLU A 84 -10.25 5.89 -9.69
CA GLU A 84 -11.18 6.79 -10.38
C GLU A 84 -11.29 8.13 -9.63
N GLU A 85 -11.47 8.08 -8.30
CA GLU A 85 -11.63 9.27 -7.48
C GLU A 85 -11.30 9.04 -5.99
N ILE A 86 -11.03 10.14 -5.30
CA ILE A 86 -10.97 10.24 -3.83
C ILE A 86 -12.11 11.16 -3.40
N ASN A 87 -12.98 10.67 -2.52
CA ASN A 87 -14.05 11.44 -1.92
C ASN A 87 -13.91 11.42 -0.39
N GLY A 88 -13.14 12.37 0.14
CA GLY A 88 -12.76 12.40 1.54
C GLY A 88 -11.97 11.15 1.91
N LYS A 89 -12.56 10.30 2.76
CA LYS A 89 -11.95 9.03 3.21
C LYS A 89 -12.22 7.86 2.29
N LYS A 90 -13.05 8.04 1.26
CA LYS A 90 -13.43 6.98 0.33
C LYS A 90 -12.55 7.04 -0.91
N VAL A 91 -12.10 5.87 -1.37
CA VAL A 91 -11.34 5.73 -2.62
C VAL A 91 -12.10 4.77 -3.52
N ARG A 92 -12.41 5.22 -4.73
CA ARG A 92 -13.05 4.39 -5.76
C ARG A 92 -12.03 4.01 -6.81
N PHE A 93 -12.02 2.73 -7.19
CA PHE A 93 -11.10 2.22 -8.19
C PHE A 93 -11.71 1.07 -8.99
N THR A 94 -11.20 0.85 -10.20
CA THR A 94 -11.60 -0.29 -11.03
C THR A 94 -10.55 -1.41 -10.96
N SER A 95 -10.96 -2.66 -10.78
CA SER A 95 -10.07 -3.80 -10.91
C SER A 95 -10.80 -5.02 -11.45
N LYS A 96 -10.15 -5.80 -12.32
CA LYS A 96 -10.67 -7.08 -12.80
C LYS A 96 -10.23 -8.27 -11.93
N ASN A 97 -9.26 -8.04 -11.05
CA ASN A 97 -8.59 -9.08 -10.29
C ASN A 97 -8.90 -9.02 -8.79
N ILE A 98 -9.59 -7.96 -8.34
CA ILE A 98 -10.11 -7.86 -6.98
C ILE A 98 -11.55 -8.35 -6.96
N THR A 99 -11.91 -9.10 -5.94
CA THR A 99 -13.27 -9.60 -5.72
C THR A 99 -13.98 -8.85 -4.59
N SER A 100 -15.32 -8.93 -4.56
CA SER A 100 -16.09 -8.33 -3.46
C SER A 100 -15.69 -8.97 -2.12
N HIS A 101 -15.57 -8.19 -1.06
CA HIS A 101 -15.18 -8.65 0.29
C HIS A 101 -13.73 -9.13 0.41
N GLU A 102 -12.90 -8.86 -0.60
CA GLU A 102 -11.46 -9.06 -0.48
C GLU A 102 -10.86 -8.03 0.48
N VAL A 103 -9.94 -8.50 1.33
CA VAL A 103 -9.18 -7.65 2.24
C VAL A 103 -8.00 -7.06 1.47
N LEU A 104 -7.84 -5.75 1.57
CA LEU A 104 -6.81 -4.99 0.90
C LEU A 104 -5.90 -4.31 1.93
N TYR A 105 -4.61 -4.27 1.61
CA TYR A 105 -3.61 -3.44 2.26
C TYR A 105 -3.48 -2.12 1.52
N VAL A 106 -3.70 -1.02 2.23
CA VAL A 106 -3.63 0.33 1.66
C VAL A 106 -2.56 1.14 2.36
N THR A 107 -1.59 1.61 1.59
CA THR A 107 -0.59 2.57 2.06
C THR A 107 -0.83 3.89 1.34
N TYR A 108 -0.94 4.98 2.11
CA TYR A 108 -1.25 6.29 1.53
C TYR A 108 -0.73 7.47 2.34
N LYS A 109 -0.56 8.60 1.68
CA LYS A 109 -0.26 9.89 2.33
C LYS A 109 -1.54 10.66 2.64
N TYR A 110 -1.67 11.24 3.84
CA TYR A 110 -2.83 12.00 4.34
C TYR A 110 -2.45 13.35 4.96
#